data_AF-A0A6G0WGJ8-F1
#
_entry.id   AF-A0A6G0WGJ8-F1
#
_cell.length_a   1.000
_cell.length_b   1.000
_cell.length_c   1.000
_cell.angle_alpha   90.00
_cell.angle_beta   90.00
_cell.angle_gamma   90.00
#
_symmetry.space_group_name_H-M   'P 1'
#
loop_
_entity.id
_entity.type
_entity.pdbx_description
1 polymer ?
#
loop_
_entity_poly.entity_id
_entity_poly.type
_entity_poly.pdbx_seq_one_letter_code
_entity_poly.pdbx_strand_id
1 'polypeptide(L)'
;MYLHFLEVFVFLGSETEETYYALFPVIRNILPLNYDGIRFFIDFMHAIMNANQQIFPNSKLLCYWFHYTQSVVRYCHREVKGVLKLAKRHDVAARIFRMK
;
A
#
# COMPACT_ATOMS: atom_id res chain seq x y z
N MET A 1 -15.46 21.38 1.72
CA MET A 1 -15.23 20.15 2.52
C MET A 1 -13.74 20.05 2.77
N TYR A 2 -13.27 20.44 3.96
CA TYR A 2 -11.86 20.35 4.31
C TYR A 2 -11.54 18.90 4.68
N LEU A 3 -10.73 18.22 3.87
CA LEU A 3 -10.14 16.96 4.31
C LEU A 3 -9.01 17.30 5.28
N HIS A 4 -9.22 16.98 6.55
CA HIS A 4 -8.15 16.96 7.53
C HIS A 4 -7.38 15.65 7.36
N PHE A 5 -6.10 15.75 7.02
CA PHE A 5 -5.18 14.62 6.95
C PHE A 5 -4.30 14.63 8.19
N LEU A 6 -4.17 13.47 8.82
CA LEU A 6 -3.19 13.23 9.87
C LEU A 6 -2.13 12.29 9.29
N GLU A 7 -0.88 12.72 9.36
CA GLU A 7 0.27 11.92 8.93
C GLU A 7 1.04 11.45 10.16
N VAL A 8 1.41 10.17 10.17
CA VAL A 8 2.11 9.52 11.29
C VAL A 8 3.42 8.96 10.76
N PHE A 9 4.54 9.47 11.27
CA PHE A 9 5.87 8.98 10.92
C PHE A 9 6.37 7.99 11.96
N VAL A 10 6.82 6.82 11.50
CA VAL A 10 7.30 5.74 12.36
C VAL A 10 8.56 5.13 11.75
N PHE A 11 9.63 5.03 12.53
CA PHE A 11 10.82 4.29 12.14
C PHE A 11 10.63 2.81 12.48
N LEU A 12 10.69 1.96 11.47
CA LEU A 12 10.54 0.52 11.60
C LEU A 12 11.86 -0.20 11.32
N GLY A 13 12.14 -1.25 12.09
CA GLY A 13 13.30 -2.12 11.84
C GLY A 13 13.09 -3.08 10.65
N SER A 14 11.85 -3.33 10.26
CA SER A 14 11.46 -4.17 9.14
C SER A 14 10.03 -3.87 8.67
N GLU A 15 9.66 -4.29 7.46
CA GLU A 15 8.33 -4.10 6.87
C GLU A 15 7.53 -5.43 6.84
N THR A 16 7.51 -6.16 7.96
CA THR A 16 6.80 -7.46 8.09
C THR A 16 5.42 -7.30 8.74
N GLU A 17 4.56 -8.32 8.60
CA GLU A 17 3.24 -8.33 9.24
C GLU A 17 3.34 -8.17 10.76
N GLU A 18 4.27 -8.89 11.39
CA GLU A 18 4.52 -8.85 12.83
C GLU A 18 4.90 -7.44 13.29
N THR A 19 5.68 -6.73 12.46
CA THR A 19 6.06 -5.34 12.76
C THR A 19 4.83 -4.43 12.76
N TYR A 20 3.94 -4.58 11.79
CA TYR A 20 2.71 -3.77 11.73
C TYR A 20 1.67 -4.17 12.79
N TYR A 21 1.56 -5.45 13.13
CA TYR A 21 0.74 -5.92 14.25
C TYR A 21 1.19 -5.34 15.59
N ALA A 22 2.49 -5.16 15.79
CA ALA A 22 3.02 -4.48 16.98
C ALA A 22 2.79 -2.96 16.93
N LEU A 23 2.91 -2.34 15.74
CA LEU A 23 2.78 -0.90 15.56
C LEU A 23 1.35 -0.38 15.78
N PHE A 24 0.36 -1.00 15.13
CA PHE A 24 -0.99 -0.44 15.08
C PHE A 24 -1.67 -0.27 16.44
N PRO A 25 -1.51 -1.18 17.42
CA PRO A 25 -1.97 -0.96 18.78
C PRO A 25 -1.34 0.28 19.44
N VAL A 26 -0.04 0.53 19.20
CA VAL A 26 0.65 1.72 19.73
C VAL A 26 0.05 3.00 19.12
N ILE A 27 -0.15 3.02 17.80
CA ILE A 27 -0.81 4.15 17.12
C ILE A 27 -2.20 4.39 17.69
N ARG A 28 -3.00 3.32 17.88
CA ARG A 28 -4.35 3.39 18.45
C ARG A 28 -4.37 4.03 19.84
N ASN A 29 -3.36 3.72 20.65
CA ASN A 29 -3.25 4.24 22.01
C ASN A 29 -2.77 5.70 22.05
N ILE A 30 -1.87 6.09 21.14
CA ILE A 30 -1.34 7.47 21.06
C ILE A 30 -2.36 8.42 20.45
N LEU A 31 -3.12 7.96 19.45
CA LEU A 31 -4.08 8.77 18.70
C LEU A 31 -5.51 8.37 19.09
N PRO A 32 -6.19 9.12 19.98
CA PRO A 32 -7.54 8.82 20.46
C PRO A 32 -8.60 9.21 19.42
N LEU A 33 -8.54 8.58 18.25
CA LEU A 33 -9.46 8.79 17.13
C LEU A 33 -10.64 7.81 17.20
N ASN A 34 -11.72 8.15 16.51
CA ASN A 34 -12.72 7.15 16.15
C ASN A 34 -12.22 6.38 14.91
N TYR A 35 -11.85 5.11 15.12
CA TYR A 35 -11.34 4.24 14.06
C TYR A 35 -12.44 3.56 13.23
N ASP A 36 -13.70 3.64 13.65
CA ASP A 36 -14.80 3.09 12.85
C ASP A 36 -15.03 3.95 11.60
N GLY A 37 -14.91 3.33 10.43
CA GLY A 37 -15.04 4.00 9.14
C GLY A 37 -13.91 4.97 8.78
N ILE A 38 -12.85 5.06 9.61
CA ILE A 38 -11.67 5.89 9.31
C ILE A 38 -11.00 5.38 8.03
N ARG A 39 -10.44 6.29 7.23
CA ARG A 39 -9.75 5.94 5.99
C ARG A 39 -8.25 5.88 6.22
N PHE A 40 -7.67 4.70 6.04
CA PHE A 40 -6.22 4.53 6.00
C PHE A 40 -5.75 4.62 4.55
N PHE A 41 -4.77 5.47 4.31
CA PHE A 41 -4.03 5.52 3.06
C PHE A 41 -2.67 4.86 3.26
N ILE A 42 -2.48 3.70 2.64
CA ILE A 42 -1.26 2.91 2.80
C ILE A 42 -0.69 2.46 1.45
N ASP A 43 0.55 1.98 1.50
CA ASP A 43 1.20 1.38 0.35
C ASP A 43 0.56 0.03 0.01
N PHE A 44 0.69 -0.39 -1.27
CA PHE A 44 0.16 -1.66 -1.75
C PHE A 44 1.09 -2.82 -1.33
N MET A 45 1.11 -3.11 -0.03
CA MET A 45 1.95 -4.12 0.60
C MET A 45 1.10 -5.02 1.49
N HIS A 46 1.15 -6.33 1.22
CA HIS A 46 0.36 -7.33 1.96
C HIS A 46 0.52 -7.22 3.47
N ALA A 47 1.74 -6.98 3.94
CA ALA A 47 2.03 -6.98 5.37
C ALA A 47 1.22 -5.94 6.16
N ILE A 48 1.23 -4.70 5.68
CA ILE A 48 0.49 -3.60 6.31
C ILE A 48 -1.02 -3.69 6.05
N MET A 49 -1.42 -4.22 4.88
CA MET A 49 -2.84 -4.43 4.54
C MET A 49 -3.49 -5.45 5.49
N ASN A 50 -2.83 -6.60 5.70
CA ASN A 50 -3.30 -7.67 6.58
C ASN A 50 -3.38 -7.18 8.02
N ALA A 51 -2.32 -6.51 8.50
CA ALA A 51 -2.31 -5.95 9.84
C ALA A 51 -3.41 -4.91 10.06
N ASN A 52 -3.70 -4.06 9.06
CA ASN A 52 -4.74 -3.05 9.18
C ASN A 52 -6.13 -3.69 9.28
N GLN A 53 -6.41 -4.68 8.43
CA GLN A 53 -7.69 -5.37 8.42
C GLN A 53 -7.96 -6.11 9.75
N GLN A 54 -6.93 -6.67 10.37
CA GLN A 54 -7.08 -7.36 11.65
C GLN A 54 -7.24 -6.41 12.84
N ILE A 55 -6.48 -5.31 12.88
CA ILE A 55 -6.49 -4.39 14.04
C ILE A 55 -7.61 -3.35 13.95
N PHE A 56 -7.97 -2.94 12.73
CA PHE A 56 -9.01 -1.95 12.43
C PHE A 56 -10.04 -2.50 11.43
N PRO A 57 -10.79 -3.55 11.78
CA PRO A 57 -11.66 -4.27 10.85
C PRO A 57 -12.79 -3.42 10.27
N ASN A 58 -13.22 -2.37 10.98
CA ASN A 58 -14.27 -1.45 10.53
C ASN A 58 -13.73 -0.23 9.77
N SER A 59 -12.41 -0.14 9.60
CA SER A 59 -11.80 0.95 8.84
C SER A 59 -11.97 0.74 7.33
N LYS A 60 -11.71 1.80 6.57
CA LYS A 60 -11.69 1.79 5.11
C LYS A 60 -10.25 1.84 4.65
N LEU A 61 -9.82 0.79 3.97
CA LEU A 61 -8.48 0.72 3.42
C LEU A 61 -8.45 1.31 2.00
N LEU A 62 -7.55 2.27 1.77
CA LEU A 62 -7.26 2.83 0.47
C LEU A 62 -5.77 2.65 0.19
N CYS A 63 -5.46 1.99 -0.91
CA CYS A 63 -4.08 1.85 -1.35
C CYS A 63 -3.75 2.89 -2.41
N TYR A 64 -2.56 3.48 -2.34
CA TYR A 64 -2.11 4.41 -3.38
C TYR A 64 -1.98 3.70 -4.73
N TRP A 65 -2.65 4.26 -5.75
CA TRP A 65 -2.63 3.74 -7.12
C TRP A 65 -1.19 3.59 -7.66
N PHE A 66 -0.31 4.51 -7.31
CA PHE A 66 1.10 4.45 -7.70
C PHE A 66 1.77 3.16 -7.22
N HIS A 67 1.63 2.82 -5.94
CA HIS A 67 2.22 1.60 -5.38
C HIS A 67 1.58 0.32 -5.94
N TYR A 68 0.28 0.35 -6.24
CA TYR A 68 -0.37 -0.76 -6.96
C TYR A 68 0.25 -0.99 -8.34
N THR A 69 0.37 0.07 -9.16
CA THR A 69 0.96 -0.05 -10.50
C THR A 69 2.42 -0.52 -10.46
N GLN A 70 3.20 -0.04 -9.50
CA GLN A 70 4.57 -0.53 -9.29
C GLN A 70 4.60 -2.03 -8.95
N SER A 71 3.71 -2.50 -8.09
CA SER A 71 3.62 -3.92 -7.73
C SER A 71 3.27 -4.80 -8.94
N VAL A 72 2.33 -4.36 -9.79
CA VAL A 72 2.00 -5.06 -11.06
C VAL A 72 3.21 -5.11 -11.98
N VAL A 73 3.89 -3.98 -12.19
CA VAL A 73 5.10 -3.92 -13.04
C VAL A 73 6.18 -4.86 -12.50
N ARG A 74 6.48 -4.83 -11.20
CA ARG A 74 7.44 -5.74 -10.56
C ARG A 74 7.08 -7.21 -10.75
N TYR A 75 5.80 -7.55 -10.63
CA TYR A 75 5.32 -8.91 -10.89
C TYR A 75 5.55 -9.32 -12.35
N CYS A 76 5.15 -8.48 -13.31
CA CYS A 76 5.39 -8.74 -14.74
C CYS A 76 6.88 -8.90 -15.06
N HIS A 77 7.75 -8.13 -14.42
CA HIS A 77 9.20 -8.28 -14.55
C HIS A 77 9.72 -9.65 -14.07
N ARG A 78 9.18 -10.17 -12.97
CA ARG A 78 9.63 -11.43 -12.35
C ARG A 78 9.05 -12.65 -13.06
N GLU A 79 7.73 -12.69 -13.19
CA GLU A 79 6.99 -13.90 -13.57
C GLU A 79 6.55 -13.90 -15.05
N VAL A 80 6.37 -12.73 -15.65
CA VAL A 80 5.79 -12.60 -17.00
C VAL A 80 6.78 -11.92 -17.95
N LYS A 81 7.93 -12.57 -18.18
CA LYS A 81 8.99 -12.06 -19.07
C LYS A 81 8.48 -11.64 -20.46
N GLY A 82 7.37 -12.22 -20.94
CA GLY A 82 6.70 -11.84 -22.17
C GLY A 82 6.13 -10.42 -22.17
N VAL A 83 5.49 -9.99 -21.08
CA VAL A 83 4.94 -8.62 -20.93
C VAL A 83 6.06 -7.60 -20.89
N LEU A 84 7.15 -7.92 -20.17
CA LEU A 84 8.33 -7.06 -20.16
C LEU A 84 8.95 -6.93 -21.56
N LYS A 85 9.08 -8.04 -22.30
CA LYS A 85 9.57 -8.03 -23.68
C LYS A 85 8.65 -7.24 -24.61
N LEU A 86 7.33 -7.35 -24.43
CA LEU A 86 6.34 -6.61 -25.19
C LEU A 86 6.45 -5.10 -24.94
N ALA A 87 6.51 -4.68 -23.66
CA ALA A 87 6.68 -3.28 -23.28
C ALA A 87 7.99 -2.69 -23.82
N LYS A 88 9.09 -3.46 -23.83
CA LYS A 88 10.36 -3.02 -24.41
C LYS A 88 10.33 -2.86 -25.94
N ARG A 89 9.44 -3.60 -26.62
CA ARG A 89 9.35 -3.62 -28.10
C ARG A 89 8.26 -2.70 -28.65
N HIS A 90 7.25 -2.36 -27.85
CA HIS A 90 6.10 -1.57 -28.28
C HIS A 90 5.85 -0.40 -27.32
N ASP A 91 5.95 0.81 -27.86
CA ASP A 91 5.77 2.08 -27.14
C ASP A 91 4.36 2.24 -26.56
N VAL A 92 3.33 1.75 -27.26
CA VAL A 92 1.94 1.72 -26.77
C VAL A 92 1.82 0.85 -25.52
N ALA A 93 2.43 -0.34 -25.53
CA ALA A 93 2.45 -1.22 -24.37
C ALA A 93 3.22 -0.58 -23.21
N ALA A 94 4.38 0.02 -23.46
CA ALA A 94 5.13 0.77 -22.45
C ALA A 94 4.30 1.90 -21.81
N ARG A 95 3.49 2.60 -22.63
CA ARG A 95 2.64 3.71 -22.17
C ARG A 95 1.46 3.23 -21.33
N ILE A 96 0.84 2.11 -21.70
CA ILE A 96 -0.26 1.49 -20.93
C ILE A 96 0.24 1.03 -19.56
N PHE A 97 1.41 0.37 -19.50
CA PHE A 97 1.99 -0.10 -18.24
C PHE A 97 2.69 0.99 -17.43
N ARG A 98 2.77 2.23 -17.95
CA ARG A 98 3.53 3.34 -17.33
C ARG A 98 4.97 2.95 -16.98
N MET A 99 5.61 2.18 -17.85
CA MET A 99 7.00 1.71 -17.70
C MET A 99 8.00 2.60 -18.45
N LYS A 100 7.69 3.90 -18.57
CA LYS A 100 8.60 4.95 -19.08
C LYS A 100 8.98 5.87 -17.95
#